data_AF-A0A3D2TK40-F1
#
_entry.id   AF-A0A3D2TK40-F1
#
_cell.length_a   1.000
_cell.length_b   1.000
_cell.length_c   1.000
_cell.angle_alpha   90.00
_cell.angle_beta   90.00
_cell.angle_gamma   90.00
#
_symmetry.space_group_name_H-M   'P 1'
#
loop_
_entity.id
_entity.type
_entity.pdbx_description
1 polymer ?
#
loop_
_entity_poly.entity_id
_entity_poly.type
_entity_poly.pdbx_seq_one_letter_code
_entity_poly.pdbx_strand_id
1 'polypeptide(L)'
;RLHDYEFVDLNNVPIPPAIVELVPESVARENVVIPFSEDDHKLKVVVSDPDAFETFDKLQFILNRKVDIALATKAAILEAINR
;
A
#
# COMPACT_ATOMS: atom_id res chain seq x y z
N ARG A 1 18.63 1.01 -6.46
CA ARG A 1 17.68 0.51 -5.44
C ARG A 1 16.29 1.14 -5.59
N LEU A 2 16.13 2.42 -5.92
CA LEU A 2 14.84 2.98 -6.35
C LEU A 2 14.35 2.52 -7.74
N HIS A 3 15.19 1.85 -8.53
CA HIS A 3 14.88 1.47 -9.92
C HIS A 3 13.97 0.24 -10.04
N ASP A 4 13.73 -0.49 -8.94
CA ASP A 4 12.97 -1.74 -8.96
C ASP A 4 11.49 -1.57 -8.55
N TYR A 5 11.10 -0.37 -8.10
CA TYR A 5 9.75 -0.10 -7.63
C TYR A 5 8.99 0.85 -8.56
N GLU A 6 7.76 0.47 -8.87
CA GLU A 6 6.81 1.32 -9.60
C GLU A 6 6.43 2.53 -8.74
N PHE A 7 6.51 3.74 -9.30
CA PHE A 7 5.99 4.95 -8.65
C PHE A 7 4.58 5.25 -9.15
N VAL A 8 3.63 5.35 -8.23
CA VAL A 8 2.19 5.43 -8.51
C VAL A 8 1.67 6.82 -8.19
N ASP A 9 0.85 7.36 -9.09
CA ASP A 9 0.09 8.59 -8.85
C ASP A 9 -1.32 8.26 -8.33
N LEU A 10 -1.48 8.34 -7.00
CA LEU A 10 -2.73 8.03 -6.29
C LEU A 10 -3.87 9.03 -6.56
N ASN A 11 -3.59 10.18 -7.16
CA ASN A 11 -4.62 11.17 -7.48
C ASN A 11 -5.37 10.83 -8.77
N ASN A 12 -4.72 10.09 -9.67
CA ASN A 12 -5.23 9.81 -11.01
C ASN A 12 -5.76 8.38 -11.20
N VAL A 13 -5.58 7.51 -10.22
CA VAL A 13 -6.04 6.11 -10.28
C VAL A 13 -7.04 5.83 -9.16
N PRO A 14 -8.32 5.53 -9.47
CA PRO A 14 -9.28 5.12 -8.46
C PRO A 14 -8.94 3.71 -7.95
N ILE A 15 -8.89 3.55 -6.63
CA ILE A 15 -8.73 2.24 -5.98
C ILE A 15 -10.13 1.68 -5.73
N PRO A 16 -10.45 0.45 -6.19
CA PRO A 16 -11.76 -0.14 -5.95
C PRO A 16 -12.07 -0.28 -4.45
N PRO A 17 -13.32 -0.02 -3.99
CA PRO A 17 -13.67 -0.14 -2.58
C PRO A 17 -13.33 -1.51 -1.97
N ALA A 18 -13.54 -2.59 -2.73
CA ALA A 18 -13.20 -3.95 -2.31
C ALA A 18 -11.70 -4.13 -2.01
N ILE A 19 -10.81 -3.33 -2.64
CA ILE A 19 -9.37 -3.34 -2.37
C ILE A 19 -9.06 -2.51 -1.12
N VAL A 20 -9.73 -1.37 -0.93
CA VAL A 20 -9.59 -0.54 0.28
C VAL A 20 -9.96 -1.34 1.54
N GLU A 21 -11.01 -2.13 1.47
CA GLU A 21 -11.48 -2.98 2.57
C GLU A 21 -10.50 -4.10 2.97
N LEU A 22 -9.49 -4.41 2.14
CA LEU A 22 -8.48 -5.42 2.47
C LEU A 22 -7.53 -4.95 3.57
N VAL A 23 -7.39 -3.65 3.79
CA VAL A 23 -6.49 -3.08 4.81
C VAL A 23 -7.30 -2.18 5.75
N PRO A 24 -7.41 -2.52 7.04
CA PRO A 24 -8.10 -1.66 8.00
C PRO A 24 -7.49 -0.25 8.04
N GLU A 25 -8.32 0.78 8.18
CA GLU A 25 -7.87 2.18 8.19
C GLU A 25 -6.78 2.43 9.24
N SER A 26 -6.92 1.84 10.44
CA SER A 26 -5.92 1.96 11.51
C SER A 26 -4.55 1.44 11.08
N VAL A 27 -4.51 0.32 10.36
CA VAL A 27 -3.29 -0.28 9.80
C VAL A 27 -2.73 0.61 8.69
N ALA A 28 -3.58 1.09 7.79
CA ALA A 28 -3.18 1.99 6.70
C ALA A 28 -2.51 3.27 7.24
N ARG A 29 -3.12 3.90 8.26
CA ARG A 29 -2.59 5.12 8.88
C ARG A 29 -1.32 4.88 9.69
N GLU A 30 -1.29 3.83 10.52
CA GLU A 30 -0.14 3.52 11.38
C GLU A 30 1.12 3.25 10.54
N ASN A 31 0.95 2.52 9.44
CA ASN A 31 2.07 2.09 8.60
C ASN A 31 2.31 3.02 7.40
N VAL A 32 1.47 4.05 7.21
CA VAL A 32 1.51 4.97 6.06
C VAL A 32 1.51 4.18 4.74
N VAL A 33 0.50 3.34 4.58
CA VAL A 33 0.31 2.49 3.40
C VAL A 33 -1.12 2.57 2.89
N ILE A 34 -1.32 2.31 1.60
CA ILE A 34 -2.66 2.15 1.04
C ILE A 34 -2.70 0.94 0.10
N PRO A 35 -3.72 0.04 0.19
CA PRO A 35 -3.88 -1.04 -0.78
C PRO A 35 -4.24 -0.44 -2.14
N PHE A 36 -3.68 -0.98 -3.22
CA PHE A 36 -3.83 -0.40 -4.56
C PHE A 36 -4.49 -1.36 -5.54
N SER A 37 -4.08 -2.62 -5.55
CA SER A 37 -4.68 -3.67 -6.37
C SER A 37 -4.41 -5.05 -5.79
N GLU A 38 -5.17 -6.06 -6.19
CA GLU A 38 -4.89 -7.46 -5.88
C GLU A 38 -4.81 -8.26 -7.19
N ASP A 39 -3.78 -9.10 -7.31
CA ASP A 39 -3.64 -10.06 -8.40
C ASP A 39 -3.04 -11.37 -7.87
N ASP A 40 -3.60 -12.52 -8.27
CA ASP A 40 -3.18 -13.87 -7.83
C ASP A 40 -2.91 -13.99 -6.31
N HIS A 41 -3.84 -13.47 -5.48
CA HIS A 41 -3.74 -13.40 -4.01
C HIS A 41 -2.54 -12.61 -3.46
N LYS A 42 -1.90 -11.80 -4.31
CA LYS A 42 -0.90 -10.81 -3.91
C LYS A 42 -1.55 -9.43 -3.85
N LEU A 43 -1.46 -8.81 -2.68
CA LEU A 43 -1.90 -7.44 -2.49
C LEU A 43 -0.76 -6.50 -2.85
N LYS A 44 -0.95 -5.66 -3.87
CA LYS A 44 -0.08 -4.52 -4.12
C LYS A 44 -0.45 -3.41 -3.13
N VAL A 45 0.52 -2.99 -2.32
CA VAL A 45 0.40 -1.84 -1.41
C VAL A 45 1.33 -0.72 -1.84
N VAL A 46 0.87 0.52 -1.72
CA VAL A 46 1.68 1.70 -1.98
C VAL A 46 2.22 2.23 -0.66
N VAL A 47 3.54 2.43 -0.60
CA VAL A 47 4.29 2.82 0.60
C VAL A 47 5.16 4.05 0.31
N SER A 48 5.56 4.78 1.35
CA SER A 48 6.44 5.95 1.18
C SER A 48 7.93 5.63 1.29
N ASP A 49 8.28 4.51 1.91
CA ASP A 49 9.66 4.10 2.15
C ASP A 49 9.83 2.61 1.83
N PRO A 50 10.57 2.24 0.76
CA PRO A 50 10.80 0.85 0.39
C PRO A 50 11.78 0.11 1.32
N ASP A 51 12.53 0.81 2.18
CA ASP A 51 13.50 0.19 3.08
C ASP A 51 12.88 -0.17 4.46
N ALA A 52 11.58 0.07 4.63
CA ALA A 52 10.81 -0.26 5.83
C ALA A 52 10.40 -1.75 5.89
N PHE A 53 11.37 -2.66 5.84
CA PHE A 53 11.14 -4.11 5.77
C PHE A 53 10.24 -4.65 6.88
N GLU A 54 10.34 -4.11 8.10
CA GLU A 54 9.48 -4.48 9.24
C GLU A 54 8.00 -4.23 8.95
N THR A 55 7.67 -3.17 8.21
CA THR A 55 6.30 -2.88 7.78
C THR A 55 5.78 -3.97 6.84
N PHE A 56 6.59 -4.45 5.90
CA PHE A 56 6.14 -5.45 4.94
C PHE A 56 5.89 -6.80 5.60
N ASP A 57 6.78 -7.24 6.49
CA ASP A 57 6.59 -8.49 7.24
C ASP A 57 5.34 -8.43 8.13
N LYS A 58 5.11 -7.30 8.80
CA LYS A 58 3.90 -7.06 9.59
C LYS A 58 2.64 -7.11 8.72
N LEU A 59 2.64 -6.43 7.57
CA LEU A 59 1.49 -6.42 6.66
C LEU A 59 1.18 -7.82 6.13
N GLN A 60 2.20 -8.58 5.69
CA GLN A 60 1.98 -9.95 5.22
C GLN A 60 1.38 -10.84 6.31
N PHE A 61 1.86 -10.71 7.55
CA PHE A 61 1.36 -11.47 8.69
C PHE A 61 -0.09 -11.13 9.03
N ILE A 62 -0.42 -9.85 9.22
CA ILE A 62 -1.76 -9.43 9.65
C ILE A 62 -2.81 -9.60 8.54
N LEU A 63 -2.42 -9.47 7.28
CA LEU A 63 -3.31 -9.61 6.12
C LEU A 63 -3.41 -11.06 5.64
N ASN A 64 -2.52 -11.94 6.12
CA ASN A 64 -2.37 -13.33 5.69
C ASN A 64 -2.28 -13.47 4.16
N ARG A 65 -1.49 -12.58 3.54
CA ARG A 65 -1.36 -12.45 2.08
C ARG A 65 0.07 -12.09 1.71
N LYS A 66 0.47 -12.44 0.48
CA LYS A 66 1.70 -11.90 -0.11
C LYS A 66 1.50 -10.42 -0.41
N VAL A 67 2.54 -9.63 -0.20
CA VAL A 67 2.50 -8.19 -0.42
C VAL A 67 3.57 -7.80 -1.44
N ASP A 68 3.14 -7.17 -2.53
CA ASP A 68 4.03 -6.48 -3.48
C ASP A 68 3.98 -4.98 -3.19
N ILE A 69 5.10 -4.27 -3.40
CA ILE A 69 5.19 -2.85 -3.05
C ILE A 69 5.34 -1.95 -4.27
N ALA A 70 4.67 -0.81 -4.21
CA ALA A 70 4.85 0.34 -5.08
C ALA A 70 5.07 1.60 -4.23
N LEU A 71 5.57 2.66 -4.85
CA LEU A 71 5.97 3.89 -4.16
C LEU A 71 5.05 5.06 -4.49
N ALA A 72 4.76 5.87 -3.48
CA ALA A 72 4.21 7.21 -3.66
C ALA A 72 4.75 8.13 -2.56
N THR A 73 4.50 9.43 -2.67
CA THR A 73 4.85 10.33 -1.58
C THR A 73 3.98 10.05 -0.35
N LYS A 74 4.56 10.24 0.84
CA LYS A 74 3.81 10.14 2.11
C LYS A 74 2.54 10.99 2.13
N ALA A 75 2.61 12.21 1.57
CA ALA A 75 1.46 13.11 1.47
C ALA A 75 0.34 12.50 0.60
N ALA A 76 0.68 11.97 -0.58
CA ALA A 76 -0.29 11.34 -1.47
C ALA A 76 -0.96 10.12 -0.83
N ILE A 77 -0.22 9.30 -0.07
CA ILE A 77 -0.78 8.15 0.65
C ILE A 77 -1.77 8.61 1.72
N LEU A 78 -1.39 9.60 2.54
CA LEU A 78 -2.27 10.12 3.59
C LEU A 78 -3.53 10.79 3.02
N GLU A 79 -3.40 11.52 1.92
CA GLU A 79 -4.53 12.08 1.19
C GLU A 79 -5.45 10.97 0.68
N ALA A 80 -4.90 9.92 0.08
CA ALA A 80 -5.67 8.80 -0.44
C ALA A 80 -6.39 8.01 0.65
N ILE A 81 -5.83 7.88 1.86
CA ILE A 81 -6.49 7.26 3.03
C ILE A 81 -7.71 8.08 3.49
N ASN A 82 -7.70 9.40 3.29
CA ASN A 82 -8.79 10.29 3.73
C ASN A 82 -9.93 10.44 2.71
N ARG A 83 -9.82 9.81 1.53
CA ARG A 83 -10.83 9.86 0.46
C ARG A 83 -11.87 8.76 0.64
#